data_AF-A0A497SZ58-F1
#
_entry.id   AF-A0A497SZ58-F1
#
_cell.length_a   1.000
_cell.length_b   1.000
_cell.length_c   1.000
_cell.angle_alpha   90.00
_cell.angle_beta   90.00
_cell.angle_gamma   90.00
#
_symmetry.space_group_name_H-M   'P 1'
#
loop_
_entity.id
_entity.type
_entity.pdbx_description
1 polymer ?
#
loop_
_entity_poly.entity_id
_entity_poly.type
_entity_poly.pdbx_seq_one_letter_code
_entity_poly.pdbx_strand_id
1 'polypeptide(L)'
;MGEVVRLSNGVQVINCTPHELIFEDRTVAYPSGYLLQAKMQEKQLSEFIYEIKVLPTEEGEKELQEIEQKYGKDAIILGSSISAQAYPMRVKMVILTKSRAKTSEKVCRIDKFSVYPDRRGGND
;
A
#
# COMPACT_ATOMS: atom_id res chain seq x y z
N MET A 1 8.83 10.83 -13.01
CA MET A 1 7.62 10.08 -12.62
C MET A 1 8.08 8.73 -12.14
N GLY A 2 7.59 8.23 -11.00
CA GLY A 2 8.02 6.93 -10.49
C GLY A 2 7.47 5.79 -11.37
N GLU A 3 8.37 4.98 -11.90
CA GLU A 3 8.05 3.82 -12.74
C GLU A 3 7.97 2.54 -11.91
N VAL A 4 7.56 1.44 -12.55
CA VAL A 4 7.70 0.11 -11.96
C VAL A 4 9.18 -0.17 -11.71
N VAL A 5 9.50 -0.57 -10.49
CA VAL A 5 10.84 -0.91 -10.08
C VAL A 5 10.97 -2.43 -9.94
N ARG A 6 12.02 -3.00 -10.52
CA ARG A 6 12.33 -4.43 -10.39
C ARG A 6 13.36 -4.62 -9.28
N LEU A 7 12.98 -5.37 -8.26
CA LEU A 7 13.86 -5.77 -7.17
C LEU A 7 14.83 -6.87 -7.63
N SER A 8 15.92 -7.08 -6.91
CA SER A 8 16.96 -8.10 -7.20
C SER A 8 16.43 -9.53 -7.22
N ASN A 9 15.31 -9.81 -6.54
CA ASN A 9 14.61 -11.09 -6.60
C ASN A 9 13.62 -11.21 -7.78
N GLY A 10 13.62 -10.26 -8.71
CA GLY A 10 12.78 -10.25 -9.90
C GLY A 10 11.37 -9.71 -9.69
N VAL A 11 10.93 -9.47 -8.44
CA VAL A 11 9.62 -8.89 -8.13
C VAL A 11 9.54 -7.46 -8.67
N GLN A 12 8.44 -7.15 -9.34
CA GLN A 12 8.14 -5.79 -9.79
C GLN A 12 7.22 -5.10 -8.79
N VAL A 13 7.54 -3.86 -8.44
CA VAL A 13 6.76 -3.05 -7.49
C VAL A 13 6.47 -1.67 -8.05
N ILE A 14 5.33 -1.09 -7.67
CA ILE A 14 5.03 0.32 -7.87
C ILE A 14 4.72 0.98 -6.54
N ASN A 15 5.38 2.09 -6.25
CA ASN A 15 5.22 2.80 -4.99
C ASN A 15 4.11 3.86 -5.10
N CYS A 16 2.96 3.61 -4.48
CA CYS A 16 1.84 4.55 -4.35
C CYS A 16 1.78 5.18 -2.94
N THR A 17 2.93 5.30 -2.29
CA THR A 17 3.09 6.04 -1.02
C THR A 17 3.74 7.40 -1.29
N PRO A 18 3.58 8.40 -0.39
CA PRO A 18 4.16 9.73 -0.58
C PRO A 18 5.67 9.80 -0.29
N HIS A 19 6.30 8.69 0.09
CA HIS A 19 7.72 8.65 0.49
C HIS A 19 8.47 7.61 -0.33
N GLU A 20 9.78 7.80 -0.50
CA GLU A 20 10.63 6.77 -1.08
C GLU A 20 10.66 5.52 -0.20
N LEU A 21 10.76 4.36 -0.86
CA LEU A 21 10.91 3.07 -0.20
C LEU A 21 12.28 2.49 -0.55
N ILE A 22 13.10 2.27 0.47
CA ILE A 22 14.42 1.66 0.34
C ILE A 22 14.29 0.19 0.69
N PHE A 23 14.75 -0.70 -0.20
CA PHE A 23 14.71 -2.15 -0.03
C PHE A 23 16.05 -2.73 0.45
N GLU A 24 16.03 -3.96 0.99
CA GLU A 24 17.22 -4.69 1.49
C GLU A 24 18.36 -4.78 0.46
N ASP A 25 18.03 -4.85 -0.82
CA ASP A 25 18.99 -4.90 -1.93
C ASP A 25 19.48 -3.51 -2.39
N ARG A 26 19.15 -2.46 -1.61
CA ARG A 26 19.44 -1.04 -1.87
C ARG A 26 18.67 -0.43 -3.05
N THR A 27 17.73 -1.17 -3.64
CA THR A 27 16.81 -0.61 -4.63
C THR A 27 15.95 0.47 -3.97
N VAL A 28 15.75 1.59 -4.67
CA VAL A 28 14.89 2.69 -4.23
C VAL A 28 13.67 2.76 -5.14
N ALA A 29 12.48 2.61 -4.56
CA ALA A 29 11.23 2.86 -5.26
C ALA A 29 10.72 4.26 -4.92
N TYR A 30 10.82 5.19 -5.87
CA TYR A 30 10.31 6.55 -5.74
C TYR A 30 8.78 6.59 -5.87
N PRO A 31 8.10 7.56 -5.24
CA PRO A 31 6.67 7.76 -5.41
C PRO A 31 6.27 7.84 -6.89
N SER A 32 5.30 7.02 -7.27
CA SER A 32 4.77 6.94 -8.65
C SER A 32 3.99 8.19 -9.06
N GLY A 33 3.51 8.96 -8.09
CA GLY A 33 2.57 10.07 -8.28
C GLY A 33 1.13 9.68 -8.00
N TYR A 34 0.80 8.38 -8.00
CA TYR A 34 -0.49 7.88 -7.56
C TYR A 34 -0.56 7.87 -6.04
N LEU A 35 -1.65 8.40 -5.48
CA LEU A 35 -1.96 8.39 -4.06
C LEU A 35 -3.36 7.81 -3.88
N LEU A 36 -3.41 6.48 -3.83
CA LEU A 36 -4.65 5.71 -3.82
C LEU A 36 -5.62 6.21 -2.75
N GLN A 37 -6.66 6.91 -3.22
CA GLN A 37 -7.64 7.55 -2.36
C GLN A 37 -8.45 6.52 -1.58
N ALA A 38 -8.79 6.85 -0.34
CA ALA A 38 -9.60 6.01 0.53
C ALA A 38 -10.47 6.88 1.43
N LYS A 39 -11.62 6.35 1.84
CA LYS A 39 -12.54 7.04 2.74
C LYS A 39 -12.39 6.49 4.16
N MET A 40 -12.17 7.37 5.12
CA MET A 40 -12.31 7.04 6.55
C MET A 40 -13.77 7.23 6.94
N GLN A 41 -14.46 6.13 7.24
CA GLN A 41 -15.79 6.16 7.82
C GLN A 41 -15.65 6.12 9.35
N GLU A 42 -16.16 7.17 9.99
CA GLU A 42 -16.08 7.33 11.44
C GLU A 42 -17.38 6.86 12.09
N LYS A 43 -17.25 6.21 13.25
CA LYS A 43 -18.36 5.88 14.14
C LYS A 43 -17.99 6.31 15.55
N GLN A 44 -18.73 7.27 16.08
CA GLN A 44 -18.48 7.76 17.43
C GLN A 44 -18.74 6.66 18.46
N LEU A 45 -17.78 6.42 19.35
CA LEU A 45 -17.90 5.53 20.50
C LEU A 45 -18.10 6.33 21.80
N SER A 46 -17.47 7.50 21.90
CA SER A 46 -17.66 8.49 22.98
C SER A 46 -17.32 9.91 22.48
N GLU A 47 -17.39 10.93 23.35
CA GLU A 47 -17.22 12.36 22.98
C GLU A 47 -16.00 12.63 22.07
N PHE A 48 -14.86 11.99 22.37
CA PHE A 48 -13.60 12.19 21.63
C PHE A 48 -13.00 10.90 21.04
N ILE A 49 -13.73 9.79 21.07
CA ILE A 49 -13.22 8.48 20.61
C ILE A 49 -14.11 7.96 19.48
N TYR A 50 -13.50 7.74 18.32
CA TYR A 50 -14.16 7.24 17.12
C TYR A 50 -13.52 5.95 16.64
N GLU A 51 -14.35 4.98 16.29
CA GLU A 51 -13.95 3.82 15.52
C GLU A 51 -13.83 4.23 14.04
N ILE A 52 -12.75 3.82 13.39
CA ILE A 52 -12.49 4.12 11.97
C ILE A 52 -12.58 2.83 11.16
N LYS A 53 -13.41 2.85 10.12
CA LYS A 53 -13.38 1.88 9.04
C LYS A 53 -12.84 2.53 7.78
N VAL A 54 -11.78 1.97 7.21
CA VAL A 54 -11.24 2.44 5.94
C VAL A 54 -11.97 1.75 4.79
N LEU A 55 -12.49 2.53 3.85
CA LEU A 55 -13.28 2.07 2.72
C LEU A 55 -12.65 2.50 1.38
N PRO A 56 -12.84 1.71 0.31
CA PRO A 56 -12.48 2.13 -1.04
C PRO A 56 -13.32 3.33 -1.49
N THR A 57 -12.81 4.07 -2.48
CA THR A 57 -13.51 5.17 -3.16
C THR A 57 -13.53 4.91 -4.66
N GLU A 58 -14.48 5.51 -5.39
CA GLU A 58 -14.53 5.41 -6.85
C GLU A 58 -13.26 5.97 -7.51
N GLU A 59 -12.69 7.03 -6.93
CA GLU A 59 -11.44 7.63 -7.40
C GLU A 59 -10.26 6.66 -7.25
N GLY A 60 -10.06 6.07 -6.07
CA GLY A 60 -8.97 5.11 -5.88
C GLY A 60 -9.18 3.80 -6.66
N GLU A 61 -10.43 3.40 -6.91
CA GLU A 61 -10.73 2.30 -7.85
C GLU A 61 -10.30 2.64 -9.28
N LYS A 62 -10.55 3.87 -9.76
CA LYS A 62 -10.10 4.33 -11.09
C LYS A 62 -8.58 4.39 -11.15
N GLU A 63 -7.91 4.97 -10.15
CA GLU A 63 -6.45 5.01 -10.07
C GLU A 63 -5.85 3.60 -10.10
N LEU A 64 -6.43 2.64 -9.36
CA LEU A 64 -5.98 1.25 -9.40
C LEU A 64 -6.15 0.60 -10.77
N GLN A 65 -7.29 0.82 -11.43
CA GLN A 65 -7.52 0.31 -12.78
C GLN A 65 -6.53 0.89 -13.77
N GLU A 66 -6.23 2.19 -13.69
CA GLU A 66 -5.22 2.84 -14.52
C GLU A 66 -3.81 2.25 -14.31
N ILE A 67 -3.42 2.05 -13.05
CA ILE A 67 -2.14 1.41 -12.69
C ILE A 67 -2.06 0.01 -13.28
N GLU A 68 -3.09 -0.82 -13.07
CA GLU A 68 -3.13 -2.21 -13.56
C GLU A 68 -3.13 -2.28 -15.09
N GLN A 69 -3.80 -1.36 -15.77
CA GLN A 69 -3.79 -1.26 -17.24
C GLN A 69 -2.42 -0.81 -17.76
N LYS A 70 -1.78 0.16 -17.10
CA LYS A 70 -0.52 0.75 -17.55
C LYS A 70 0.68 -0.18 -17.33
N TYR A 71 0.70 -0.89 -16.21
CA TYR A 71 1.88 -1.63 -15.75
C TYR A 71 1.68 -3.15 -15.70
N GLY A 72 0.46 -3.63 -15.95
CA GLY A 72 0.09 -5.03 -15.84
C GLY A 72 -0.23 -5.46 -14.41
N LYS A 73 -0.87 -6.63 -14.29
CA LYS A 73 -1.32 -7.19 -13.00
C LYS A 73 -0.21 -7.90 -12.20
N ASP A 74 0.95 -8.10 -12.81
CA ASP A 74 2.10 -8.78 -12.18
C ASP A 74 2.92 -7.85 -11.28
N ALA A 75 2.76 -6.53 -11.42
CA ALA A 75 3.41 -5.55 -10.55
C ALA A 75 2.67 -5.45 -9.20
N ILE A 76 3.42 -5.53 -8.10
CA ILE A 76 2.88 -5.35 -6.75
C ILE A 76 2.67 -3.85 -6.50
N ILE A 77 1.42 -3.45 -6.29
CA ILE A 77 1.05 -2.09 -5.92
C ILE A 77 1.28 -1.89 -4.42
N LEU A 78 2.23 -1.03 -4.07
CA LEU A 78 2.59 -0.73 -2.69
C LEU A 78 1.87 0.53 -2.21
N GLY A 79 1.06 0.40 -1.18
CA GLY A 79 0.31 1.52 -0.59
C GLY A 79 0.66 1.78 0.87
N SER A 80 0.12 2.89 1.38
CA SER A 80 0.07 3.13 2.83
C SER A 80 -0.80 2.08 3.53
N SER A 81 -0.76 2.03 4.87
CA SER A 81 -1.66 1.19 5.65
C SER A 81 -3.14 1.52 5.38
N ILE A 82 -3.47 2.77 5.06
CA ILE A 82 -4.83 3.21 4.73
C ILE A 82 -5.24 2.59 3.39
N SER A 83 -4.45 2.79 2.33
CA SER A 83 -4.76 2.27 0.99
C SER A 83 -4.79 0.74 0.97
N ALA A 84 -3.87 0.07 1.69
CA ALA A 84 -3.85 -1.39 1.79
C ALA A 84 -5.05 -1.97 2.56
N GLN A 85 -5.64 -1.23 3.50
CA GLN A 85 -6.90 -1.59 4.16
C GLN A 85 -8.12 -1.31 3.27
N ALA A 86 -8.09 -0.23 2.49
CA ALA A 86 -9.17 0.14 1.58
C ALA A 86 -9.30 -0.86 0.43
N TYR A 87 -8.18 -1.35 -0.10
CA TYR A 87 -8.10 -2.23 -1.27
C TYR A 87 -7.34 -3.53 -0.97
N PRO A 88 -7.83 -4.37 -0.05
CA PRO A 88 -7.27 -5.69 0.22
C PRO A 88 -7.10 -6.48 -1.09
N MET A 89 -6.10 -7.34 -1.11
CA MET A 89 -5.69 -8.16 -2.26
C MET A 89 -5.08 -7.40 -3.45
N ARG A 90 -5.44 -6.15 -3.72
CA ARG A 90 -4.87 -5.36 -4.84
C ARG A 90 -3.70 -4.50 -4.40
N VAL A 91 -3.77 -3.95 -3.18
CA VAL A 91 -2.71 -3.11 -2.60
C VAL A 91 -2.03 -3.87 -1.47
N LYS A 92 -0.70 -3.86 -1.48
CA LYS A 92 0.14 -4.49 -0.45
C LYS A 92 0.86 -3.42 0.36
N MET A 93 1.20 -3.76 1.59
CA MET A 93 2.07 -2.93 2.42
C MET A 93 3.44 -3.61 2.54
N VAL A 94 4.50 -2.81 2.41
CA VAL A 94 5.87 -3.28 2.66
C VAL A 94 6.02 -3.81 4.08
N ILE A 95 6.87 -4.82 4.25
CA ILE A 95 7.29 -5.30 5.56
C ILE A 95 8.68 -4.74 5.83
N LEU A 96 8.89 -4.13 6.99
CA LEU A 96 10.21 -3.63 7.37
C LEU A 96 11.12 -4.77 7.85
N THR A 97 12.43 -4.62 7.64
CA THR A 97 13.45 -5.56 8.17
C THR A 97 13.48 -5.58 9.69
N LYS A 98 13.15 -4.46 10.31
CA LYS A 98 12.96 -4.30 11.76
C LYS A 98 11.50 -3.97 12.04
N SER A 99 10.87 -4.67 12.98
CA SER A 99 9.47 -4.46 13.36
C SER A 99 9.15 -3.03 13.80
N ARG A 100 10.15 -2.32 14.34
CA ARG A 100 10.07 -0.89 14.67
C ARG A 100 11.37 -0.22 14.24
N ALA A 101 11.28 0.81 13.42
CA ALA A 101 12.41 1.58 12.93
C ALA A 101 12.07 3.07 12.90
N LYS A 102 13.07 3.93 13.10
CA LYS A 102 12.94 5.36 12.80
C LYS A 102 12.71 5.53 11.29
N THR A 103 12.05 6.62 10.89
CA THR A 103 11.77 6.90 9.46
C THR A 103 13.04 6.84 8.60
N SER A 104 14.16 7.39 9.08
CA SER A 104 15.47 7.37 8.41
C SER A 104 16.14 6.00 8.35
N GLU A 105 15.62 5.01 9.07
CA GLU A 105 16.17 3.65 9.17
C GLU A 105 15.22 2.61 8.57
N LYS A 106 14.12 3.05 7.93
CA LYS A 106 13.14 2.14 7.32
C LYS A 106 13.74 1.49 6.08
N VAL A 107 14.03 0.20 6.21
CA VAL A 107 14.41 -0.68 5.11
C VAL A 107 13.33 -1.73 4.92
N CYS A 108 12.89 -1.93 3.69
CA CYS A 108 11.82 -2.84 3.29
C CYS A 108 12.40 -4.21 2.90
N ARG A 109 11.73 -5.27 3.30
CA ARG A 109 11.93 -6.64 2.83
C ARG A 109 11.68 -6.72 1.34
N ILE A 110 12.46 -7.53 0.63
CA ILE A 110 12.21 -7.84 -0.79
C ILE A 110 11.41 -9.14 -0.97
N ASP A 111 11.48 -10.05 -0.01
CA ASP A 111 10.97 -11.43 -0.10
C ASP A 111 9.50 -11.59 0.32
N LYS A 112 8.93 -10.58 1.00
CA LYS A 112 7.55 -10.65 1.49
C LYS A 112 6.90 -9.28 1.63
N PHE A 113 5.59 -9.28 1.37
CA PHE A 113 4.70 -8.14 1.48
C PHE A 113 3.47 -8.54 2.29
N SER A 114 2.83 -7.58 2.94
CA SER A 114 1.65 -7.82 3.77
C SER A 114 0.37 -7.37 3.08
N VAL A 115 -0.72 -8.05 3.41
CA VAL A 115 -2.08 -7.70 2.99
C VAL A 115 -2.96 -7.64 4.22
N TYR A 116 -3.93 -6.72 4.23
CA TYR A 116 -4.96 -6.68 5.26
C TYR A 116 -6.06 -7.70 4.93
N PRO A 117 -6.69 -8.31 5.95
CA PRO A 117 -7.82 -9.21 5.73
C PRO A 117 -8.96 -8.46 5.05
N ASP A 118 -9.60 -9.09 4.07
CA ASP A 118 -10.78 -8.54 3.43
C ASP A 118 -12.01 -8.73 4.32
N ARG A 119 -12.28 -7.75 5.18
CA ARG A 119 -13.44 -7.74 6.09
C ARG A 119 -14.73 -7.25 5.41
N ARG A 120 -14.76 -7.16 4.07
CA ARG A 120 -16.00 -6.86 3.33
C ARG A 120 -16.92 -8.06 3.20
N GLY A 121 -16.39 -9.28 3.39
CA GLY A 121 -17.17 -10.50 3.56
C GLY A 121 -17.34 -10.81 5.05
N GLY A 122 -18.43 -10.31 5.66
CA GLY A 122 -18.86 -10.83 6.95
C GLY A 122 -19.47 -12.21 6.76
N ASN A 123 -18.74 -13.25 7.17
CA ASN A 123 -19.23 -14.48 7.80
C ASN A 123 -18.03 -15.39 8.06
N ASP A 124 -17.49 -15.31 9.27
CA ASP A 124 -17.02 -16.48 10.02
C ASP A 124 -17.88 -16.55 11.29
#